data_AF-A0A9P5YDT6-F1
#
_entry.id   AF-A0A9P5YDT6-F1
#
_cell.length_a   1.000
_cell.length_b   1.000
_cell.length_c   1.000
_cell.angle_alpha   90.00
_cell.angle_beta   90.00
_cell.angle_gamma   90.00
#
_symmetry.space_group_name_H-M   'P 1'
#
loop_
_entity.id
_entity.type
_entity.pdbx_description
1 polymer ?
#
loop_
_entity_poly.entity_id
_entity_poly.type
_entity_poly.pdbx_seq_one_letter_code
_entity_poly.pdbx_strand_id
1 'polypeptide(L)'
;GSLQTELRNEKSSNIDIVTTLEMCRIMNDADSEVAIAVRTCLPEIARTIDLVTDRLRKGGRVFYIGAGTSGRLGVLDASEIPPTFSAPYTLFIALMAGGDSAIRSASEGAEDSETQPIGDLQKIEPPLSDLDTLIGIAASGRTPYVLAGLSYCRQSLGMLTVGISCVNPSGMRGRCECLVECLVGPEIVTGSTRMKAGTATKMILNMISTGVMIRVGKTHGNLMVDVKATNGKLIDRARRIFRTVIPYTPLLDTEIDSLIQRCNGSVKLAIVVEALKCSIVEATRRLDEAEGILKRALEIVVDETPLIESHEKPRLVLCIDAGGTKCAAVISSKDGVLARAEAGPCNLYCTSFLLLSGRLTSFGQRNPGPIFAAAWVGGAGLDRPADLASVQPRLVHLLSLSEPSALLVTNDAALLSSALLNHKSPGSPSSQTGVVLVLGTGSIAYSFNITSAERKLTTAPLERTGGWGYLLGDEGSAYFIGREAIRRTLRHRD
;
A
#
# COMPACT_ATOMS: atom_id res chain seq x y z
N GLY A 1 32.11 -10.94 -32.39
CA GLY A 1 31.29 -9.93 -33.08
C GLY A 1 31.44 -8.59 -32.38
N SER A 2 31.16 -7.49 -33.06
CA SER A 2 31.09 -6.15 -32.46
C SER A 2 29.97 -6.11 -31.41
N LEU A 3 30.23 -5.56 -30.23
CA LEU A 3 29.22 -5.39 -29.19
C LEU A 3 28.14 -4.40 -29.66
N GLN A 4 26.88 -4.64 -29.29
CA GLN A 4 25.75 -3.75 -29.62
C GLN A 4 25.95 -2.34 -29.07
N THR A 5 26.63 -2.19 -27.93
CA THR A 5 26.97 -0.89 -27.32
C THR A 5 28.01 -0.09 -28.10
N GLU A 6 28.78 -0.75 -28.99
CA GLU A 6 29.85 -0.15 -29.79
C GLU A 6 29.43 0.08 -31.26
N LEU A 7 28.20 -0.29 -31.62
CA LEU A 7 27.66 -0.04 -32.95
C LEU A 7 27.39 1.45 -33.15
N ARG A 8 27.51 1.92 -34.39
CA ARG A 8 27.14 3.29 -34.76
C ARG A 8 25.62 3.42 -34.85
N ASN A 9 25.07 4.52 -34.35
CA ASN A 9 23.67 4.87 -34.52
C ASN A 9 23.46 5.67 -35.83
N GLU A 10 22.72 5.11 -36.77
CA GLU A 10 22.49 5.75 -38.08
C GLU A 10 21.73 7.08 -37.94
N LYS A 11 20.80 7.18 -36.97
CA LYS A 11 19.99 8.37 -36.72
C LYS A 11 20.81 9.58 -36.26
N SER A 12 22.00 9.36 -35.71
CA SER A 12 22.92 10.40 -35.23
C SER A 12 24.19 10.54 -36.08
N SER A 13 24.19 10.03 -37.31
CA SER A 13 25.39 10.00 -38.17
C SER A 13 26.03 11.36 -38.40
N ASN A 14 25.23 12.43 -38.39
CA ASN A 14 25.62 13.83 -38.65
C ASN A 14 25.32 14.75 -37.44
N ILE A 15 25.27 14.20 -36.22
CA ILE A 15 24.86 14.94 -35.01
C ILE A 15 25.76 16.16 -34.69
N ASP A 16 26.97 16.18 -35.23
CA ASP A 16 27.97 17.25 -35.08
C ASP A 16 27.71 18.49 -35.93
N ILE A 17 26.89 18.39 -36.98
CA ILE A 17 26.61 19.50 -37.92
C ILE A 17 25.15 19.98 -37.91
N VAL A 18 24.27 19.38 -37.10
CA VAL A 18 22.88 19.83 -36.96
C VAL A 18 22.77 21.03 -36.02
N THR A 19 21.63 21.73 -36.06
CA THR A 19 21.35 22.77 -35.05
C THR A 19 21.27 22.17 -33.65
N THR A 20 21.56 22.98 -32.62
CA THR A 20 21.46 22.53 -31.21
C THR A 20 20.08 21.99 -30.86
N LEU A 21 19.01 22.58 -31.39
CA LEU A 21 17.65 22.09 -31.16
C LEU A 21 17.45 20.68 -31.73
N GLU A 22 17.96 20.45 -32.94
CA GLU A 22 17.87 19.15 -33.59
C GLU A 22 18.74 18.11 -32.89
N MET A 23 19.94 18.48 -32.44
CA MET A 23 20.78 17.63 -31.58
C MET A 23 20.01 17.19 -30.31
N CYS A 24 19.32 18.13 -29.63
CA CYS A 24 18.50 17.80 -28.46
C CYS A 24 17.31 16.88 -28.79
N ARG A 25 16.69 17.02 -29.98
CA ARG A 25 15.62 16.12 -30.42
C ARG A 25 16.14 14.71 -30.67
N ILE A 26 17.25 14.57 -31.38
CA ILE A 26 17.90 13.27 -31.61
C ILE A 26 18.25 12.59 -30.29
N MET A 27 18.76 13.34 -29.30
CA MET A 27 19.00 12.85 -27.94
C MET A 27 17.71 12.34 -27.28
N ASN A 28 16.65 13.16 -27.27
CA ASN A 28 15.41 12.83 -26.59
C ASN A 28 14.65 11.66 -27.24
N ASP A 29 14.65 11.59 -28.57
CA ASP A 29 14.06 10.49 -29.32
C ASP A 29 14.75 9.17 -28.96
N ALA A 30 16.08 9.17 -28.84
CA ALA A 30 16.84 8.01 -28.40
C ALA A 30 16.50 7.64 -26.93
N ASP A 31 16.39 8.62 -26.03
CA ASP A 31 16.03 8.38 -24.62
C ASP A 31 14.61 7.78 -24.48
N SER A 32 13.68 8.13 -25.37
CA SER A 32 12.30 7.62 -25.34
C SER A 32 12.23 6.09 -25.53
N GLU A 33 13.21 5.50 -26.22
CA GLU A 33 13.31 4.05 -26.47
C GLU A 33 13.71 3.28 -25.20
N VAL A 34 14.33 3.95 -24.20
CA VAL A 34 14.90 3.29 -23.02
C VAL A 34 13.83 2.60 -22.16
N ALA A 35 12.71 3.27 -21.90
CA ALA A 35 11.64 2.70 -21.08
C ALA A 35 10.99 1.48 -21.76
N ILE A 36 10.98 1.47 -23.10
CA ILE A 36 10.49 0.33 -23.89
C ILE A 36 11.45 -0.84 -23.76
N ALA A 37 12.76 -0.61 -23.84
CA ALA A 37 13.77 -1.65 -23.61
C ALA A 37 13.66 -2.25 -22.20
N VAL A 38 13.56 -1.40 -21.16
CA VAL A 38 13.40 -1.86 -19.76
C VAL A 38 12.12 -2.70 -19.57
N ARG A 39 11.03 -2.39 -20.31
CA ARG A 39 9.79 -3.18 -20.25
C ARG A 39 10.02 -4.65 -20.62
N THR A 40 10.94 -4.93 -21.54
CA THR A 40 11.25 -6.32 -21.94
C THR A 40 11.95 -7.11 -20.84
N CYS A 41 12.56 -6.42 -19.88
CA CYS A 41 13.31 -7.01 -18.77
C CYS A 41 12.47 -7.26 -17.51
N LEU A 42 11.19 -6.86 -17.49
CA LEU A 42 10.35 -6.92 -16.29
C LEU A 42 10.29 -8.31 -15.62
N PRO A 43 10.22 -9.44 -16.37
CA PRO A 43 10.23 -10.77 -15.73
C PRO A 43 11.49 -11.05 -14.90
N GLU A 44 12.68 -10.73 -15.42
CA GLU A 44 13.95 -10.94 -14.72
C GLU A 44 14.16 -9.93 -13.58
N ILE A 45 13.66 -8.70 -13.74
CA ILE A 45 13.63 -7.71 -12.66
C ILE A 45 12.73 -8.18 -11.51
N ALA A 46 11.53 -8.68 -11.82
CA ALA A 46 10.60 -9.21 -10.82
C ALA A 46 11.20 -10.42 -10.08
N ARG A 47 11.78 -11.37 -10.82
CA ARG A 47 12.48 -12.52 -10.24
C ARG A 47 13.63 -12.09 -9.33
N THR A 48 14.39 -11.07 -9.74
CA THR A 48 15.47 -10.50 -8.92
C THR A 48 14.92 -9.92 -7.62
N ILE A 49 13.84 -9.14 -7.69
CA ILE A 49 13.18 -8.57 -6.50
C ILE A 49 12.77 -9.66 -5.52
N ASP A 50 12.13 -10.73 -5.99
CA ASP A 50 11.68 -11.84 -5.13
C ASP A 50 12.85 -12.52 -4.42
N LEU A 51 13.88 -12.92 -5.17
CA LEU A 51 15.04 -13.63 -4.62
C LEU A 51 15.86 -12.79 -3.64
N VAL A 52 15.97 -11.49 -3.89
CA VAL A 52 16.63 -10.55 -2.98
C VAL A 52 15.79 -10.31 -1.72
N THR A 53 14.46 -10.16 -1.87
CA THR A 53 13.54 -9.97 -0.75
C THR A 53 13.64 -11.12 0.25
N ASP A 54 13.60 -12.37 -0.23
CA ASP A 54 13.64 -13.56 0.62
C ASP A 54 14.94 -13.65 1.44
N ARG A 55 16.05 -13.19 0.87
CA ARG A 55 17.36 -13.13 1.53
C ARG A 55 17.46 -11.98 2.53
N LEU A 56 16.97 -10.81 2.15
CA LEU A 56 16.99 -9.63 3.01
C LEU A 56 16.15 -9.84 4.28
N ARG A 57 15.03 -10.57 4.17
CA ARG A 57 14.22 -11.00 5.33
C ARG A 57 14.98 -11.91 6.31
N LYS A 58 15.96 -12.66 5.82
CA LYS A 58 16.83 -13.54 6.63
C LYS A 58 18.06 -12.81 7.17
N GLY A 59 18.19 -11.50 6.94
CA GLY A 59 19.31 -10.68 7.40
C GLY A 59 20.41 -10.44 6.36
N GLY A 60 20.19 -10.85 5.10
CA GLY A 60 21.12 -10.57 4.00
C GLY A 60 21.17 -9.10 3.59
N ARG A 61 22.29 -8.68 3.01
CA ARG A 61 22.54 -7.35 2.45
C ARG A 61 22.65 -7.41 0.92
N VAL A 62 22.59 -6.26 0.27
CA VAL A 62 22.75 -6.11 -1.17
C VAL A 62 24.02 -5.32 -1.47
N PHE A 63 24.86 -5.87 -2.36
CA PHE A 63 26.10 -5.26 -2.81
C PHE A 63 26.01 -4.96 -4.31
N TYR A 64 26.24 -3.72 -4.70
CA TYR A 64 26.47 -3.33 -6.08
C TYR A 64 27.95 -3.36 -6.39
N ILE A 65 28.34 -3.93 -7.54
CA ILE A 65 29.69 -3.76 -8.09
C ILE A 65 29.64 -3.24 -9.53
N GLY A 66 30.54 -2.34 -9.87
CA GLY A 66 30.65 -1.81 -11.23
C GLY A 66 31.89 -0.93 -11.41
N ALA A 67 32.13 -0.53 -12.65
CA ALA A 67 33.16 0.45 -12.99
C ALA A 67 32.53 1.67 -13.67
N GLY A 68 33.22 2.82 -13.62
CA GLY A 68 32.80 4.05 -14.28
C GLY A 68 31.36 4.44 -13.96
N THR A 69 30.55 4.73 -14.99
CA THR A 69 29.14 5.10 -14.82
C THR A 69 28.32 4.01 -14.13
N SER A 70 28.58 2.74 -14.42
CA SER A 70 27.85 1.60 -13.83
C SER A 70 28.03 1.55 -12.31
N GLY A 71 29.28 1.68 -11.85
CA GLY A 71 29.59 1.74 -10.42
C GLY A 71 28.98 2.97 -9.73
N ARG A 72 29.06 4.15 -10.38
CA ARG A 72 28.46 5.39 -9.85
C ARG A 72 26.94 5.30 -9.71
N LEU A 73 26.26 4.62 -10.63
CA LEU A 73 24.81 4.39 -10.52
C LEU A 73 24.46 3.44 -9.36
N GLY A 74 25.30 2.44 -9.10
CA GLY A 74 25.18 1.62 -7.89
C GLY A 74 25.34 2.44 -6.61
N VAL A 75 26.35 3.33 -6.55
CA VAL A 75 26.56 4.26 -5.42
C VAL A 75 25.35 5.18 -5.25
N LEU A 76 24.83 5.74 -6.35
CA LEU A 76 23.65 6.61 -6.33
C LEU A 76 22.44 5.89 -5.72
N ASP A 77 22.06 4.72 -6.25
CA ASP A 77 20.88 3.98 -5.77
C ASP A 77 21.05 3.58 -4.29
N ALA A 78 22.20 3.02 -3.90
CA ALA A 78 22.49 2.65 -2.51
C ALA A 78 22.39 3.85 -1.55
N SER A 79 22.88 5.03 -1.94
CA SER A 79 22.85 6.25 -1.12
C SER A 79 21.43 6.78 -0.86
N GLU A 80 20.48 6.45 -1.74
CA GLU A 80 19.10 6.88 -1.63
C GLU A 80 18.26 5.95 -0.73
N ILE A 81 18.71 4.73 -0.44
CA ILE A 81 17.96 3.75 0.37
C ILE A 81 17.76 4.21 1.82
N PRO A 82 18.78 4.69 2.57
CA PRO A 82 18.61 5.16 3.94
C PRO A 82 17.62 6.33 4.09
N PRO A 83 17.73 7.46 3.35
CA PRO A 83 16.79 8.56 3.49
C PRO A 83 15.39 8.23 2.95
N THR A 84 15.27 7.27 2.04
CA THR A 84 13.99 6.87 1.43
C THR A 84 13.25 5.81 2.24
N PHE A 85 13.92 4.89 2.92
CA PHE A 85 13.22 3.77 3.59
C PHE A 85 13.59 3.63 5.07
N SER A 86 14.27 4.64 5.64
CA SER A 86 14.87 4.61 6.98
C SER A 86 15.65 3.32 7.25
N ALA A 87 16.28 2.79 6.20
CA ALA A 87 17.08 1.58 6.25
C ALA A 87 18.50 1.90 6.73
N PRO A 88 19.23 0.94 7.31
CA PRO A 88 20.62 1.17 7.66
C PRO A 88 21.50 1.32 6.40
N TYR A 89 22.54 2.13 6.50
CA TYR A 89 23.54 2.32 5.43
C TYR A 89 24.28 1.02 5.05
N THR A 90 24.18 0.00 5.88
CA THR A 90 24.77 -1.33 5.66
C THR A 90 23.88 -2.26 4.84
N LEU A 91 22.64 -1.86 4.50
CA LEU A 91 21.69 -2.73 3.79
C LEU A 91 21.98 -2.82 2.29
N PHE A 92 22.25 -1.67 1.67
CA PHE A 92 22.65 -1.56 0.27
C PHE A 92 24.00 -0.86 0.23
N ILE A 93 25.02 -1.56 -0.27
CA ILE A 93 26.40 -1.09 -0.30
C ILE A 93 26.88 -1.12 -1.74
N ALA A 94 27.57 -0.08 -2.20
CA ALA A 94 28.15 -0.06 -3.53
C ALA A 94 29.67 -0.06 -3.45
N LEU A 95 30.28 -0.97 -4.19
CA LEU A 95 31.72 -1.06 -4.40
C LEU A 95 32.01 -0.71 -5.86
N MET A 96 33.11 -0.03 -6.09
CA MET A 96 33.46 0.47 -7.40
C MET A 96 34.91 0.20 -7.73
N ALA A 97 35.16 -0.21 -8.97
CA ALA A 97 36.52 -0.32 -9.49
C ALA A 97 37.25 1.03 -9.32
N GLY A 98 38.41 0.98 -8.65
CA GLY A 98 39.19 2.17 -8.31
C GLY A 98 38.84 2.83 -6.96
N GLY A 99 37.82 2.34 -6.25
CA GLY A 99 37.43 2.81 -4.92
C GLY A 99 36.74 4.19 -4.91
N ASP A 100 36.67 4.81 -3.73
CA ASP A 100 35.94 6.08 -3.51
C ASP A 100 36.42 7.24 -4.38
N SER A 101 37.72 7.30 -4.70
CA SER A 101 38.27 8.34 -5.58
C SER A 101 37.64 8.28 -6.99
N ALA A 102 37.23 7.08 -7.43
CA ALA A 102 36.64 6.87 -8.74
C ALA A 102 35.21 7.46 -8.85
N ILE A 103 34.60 7.88 -7.73
CA ILE A 103 33.27 8.54 -7.71
C ILE A 103 33.34 9.85 -8.49
N ARG A 104 34.39 10.64 -8.27
CA ARG A 104 34.55 11.98 -8.88
C ARG A 104 35.48 11.98 -10.08
N SER A 105 36.48 11.09 -10.09
CA SER A 105 37.50 11.02 -11.14
C SER A 105 37.47 9.65 -11.82
N ALA A 106 37.85 9.55 -13.10
CA ALA A 106 38.03 8.22 -13.69
C ALA A 106 39.29 7.56 -13.10
N SER A 107 39.23 6.25 -12.89
CA SER A 107 40.40 5.44 -12.51
C SER A 107 40.74 4.54 -13.70
N GLU A 108 41.74 4.95 -14.49
CA GLU A 108 42.16 4.19 -15.67
C GLU A 108 42.67 2.80 -15.28
N GLY A 109 42.23 1.77 -16.02
CA GLY A 109 42.65 0.38 -15.84
C GLY A 109 42.04 -0.36 -14.65
N ALA A 110 41.33 0.32 -13.74
CA ALA A 110 40.70 -0.35 -12.59
C ALA A 110 39.61 -1.36 -13.02
N GLU A 111 38.91 -1.07 -14.12
CA GLU A 111 37.84 -1.93 -14.65
C GLU A 111 38.34 -3.26 -15.20
N ASP A 112 39.63 -3.34 -15.56
CA ASP A 112 40.29 -4.52 -16.10
C ASP A 112 40.86 -5.44 -15.01
N SER A 113 40.79 -5.04 -13.73
CA SER A 113 41.33 -5.85 -12.63
C SER A 113 40.39 -6.98 -12.23
N GLU A 114 40.85 -8.23 -12.34
CA GLU A 114 40.13 -9.41 -11.85
C GLU A 114 40.36 -9.68 -10.36
N THR A 115 41.41 -9.12 -9.76
CA THR A 115 41.78 -9.37 -8.35
C THR A 115 41.24 -8.31 -7.40
N GLN A 116 41.11 -7.06 -7.86
CA GLN A 116 40.55 -5.97 -7.06
C GLN A 116 39.16 -6.26 -6.48
N PRO A 117 38.15 -6.77 -7.23
CA PRO A 117 36.81 -6.97 -6.68
C PRO A 117 36.82 -7.97 -5.51
N ILE A 118 37.68 -8.99 -5.57
CA ILE A 118 37.84 -9.98 -4.50
C ILE A 118 38.39 -9.30 -3.24
N GLY A 119 39.44 -8.49 -3.39
CA GLY A 119 40.03 -7.74 -2.29
C GLY A 119 39.08 -6.72 -1.67
N ASP A 120 38.23 -6.07 -2.48
CA ASP A 120 37.22 -5.13 -2.00
C ASP A 120 36.11 -5.86 -1.21
N LEU A 121 35.64 -6.99 -1.73
CA LEU A 121 34.62 -7.83 -1.08
C LEU A 121 35.13 -8.44 0.24
N GLN A 122 36.41 -8.82 0.32
CA GLN A 122 37.02 -9.37 1.54
C GLN A 122 37.21 -8.35 2.67
N LYS A 123 37.23 -7.04 2.35
CA LYS A 123 37.34 -5.97 3.35
C LYS A 123 36.01 -5.60 4.00
N ILE A 124 34.90 -6.18 3.54
CA ILE A 124 33.57 -5.89 4.08
C ILE A 124 33.45 -6.41 5.50
N GLU A 125 33.05 -5.53 6.42
CA GLU A 125 32.73 -5.87 7.81
C GLU A 125 31.26 -5.54 8.14
N PRO A 126 30.50 -6.46 8.76
CA PRO A 126 30.86 -7.87 9.01
C PRO A 126 31.05 -8.66 7.70
N PRO A 127 31.80 -9.78 7.72
CA PRO A 127 32.10 -10.59 6.54
C PRO A 127 30.86 -10.95 5.73
N LEU A 128 31.05 -11.18 4.43
CA LEU A 128 29.99 -11.63 3.53
C LEU A 128 29.42 -12.99 3.97
N SER A 129 28.10 -13.14 3.86
CA SER A 129 27.36 -14.38 4.09
C SER A 129 26.72 -14.85 2.78
N ASP A 130 26.41 -16.14 2.70
CA ASP A 130 25.56 -16.77 1.67
C ASP A 130 24.16 -16.16 1.53
N LEU A 131 23.69 -15.42 2.54
CA LEU A 131 22.45 -14.63 2.50
C LEU A 131 22.63 -13.30 1.77
N ASP A 132 23.85 -12.79 1.61
CA ASP A 132 24.10 -11.57 0.88
C ASP A 132 23.87 -11.76 -0.63
N THR A 133 23.53 -10.68 -1.32
CA THR A 133 23.37 -10.65 -2.78
C THR A 133 24.40 -9.72 -3.40
N LEU A 134 25.06 -10.17 -4.47
CA LEU A 134 25.90 -9.34 -5.31
C LEU A 134 25.20 -9.04 -6.65
N ILE A 135 25.03 -7.76 -6.96
CA ILE A 135 24.50 -7.26 -8.23
C ILE A 135 25.64 -6.60 -9.02
N GLY A 136 26.09 -7.25 -10.08
CA GLY A 136 27.15 -6.79 -10.96
C GLY A 136 26.61 -6.01 -12.16
N ILE A 137 27.15 -4.81 -12.37
CA ILE A 137 26.65 -3.85 -13.35
C ILE A 137 27.73 -3.54 -14.38
N ALA A 138 27.52 -3.96 -15.63
CA ALA A 138 28.37 -3.57 -16.75
C ALA A 138 27.56 -3.50 -18.04
N ALA A 139 27.40 -2.30 -18.59
CA ALA A 139 26.69 -2.08 -19.87
C ALA A 139 27.23 -2.97 -20.99
N SER A 140 28.56 -3.11 -21.09
CA SER A 140 29.26 -3.95 -22.08
C SER A 140 29.11 -5.45 -21.84
N GLY A 141 28.63 -5.87 -20.67
CA GLY A 141 28.50 -7.27 -20.26
C GLY A 141 29.83 -8.01 -20.06
N ARG A 142 30.99 -7.35 -20.20
CA ARG A 142 32.30 -8.01 -20.24
C ARG A 142 33.38 -7.41 -19.34
N THR A 143 33.05 -6.42 -18.50
CA THR A 143 34.02 -5.75 -17.62
C THR A 143 34.68 -6.74 -16.64
N PRO A 144 36.00 -6.98 -16.69
CA PRO A 144 36.68 -7.99 -15.88
C PRO A 144 36.43 -7.88 -14.37
N TYR A 145 36.49 -6.66 -13.80
CA TYR A 145 36.17 -6.41 -12.39
C TYR A 145 34.80 -6.97 -11.98
N VAL A 146 33.79 -6.79 -12.82
CA VAL A 146 32.43 -7.27 -12.54
C VAL A 146 32.33 -8.78 -12.71
N LEU A 147 32.92 -9.33 -13.77
CA LEU A 147 32.89 -10.77 -14.04
C LEU A 147 33.60 -11.57 -12.95
N ALA A 148 34.74 -11.10 -12.46
CA ALA A 148 35.50 -11.74 -11.40
C ALA A 148 34.76 -11.68 -10.06
N GLY A 149 34.18 -10.53 -9.70
CA GLY A 149 33.36 -10.41 -8.48
C GLY A 149 32.14 -11.34 -8.48
N LEU A 150 31.40 -11.39 -9.60
CA LEU A 150 30.26 -12.30 -9.76
C LEU A 150 30.69 -13.77 -9.62
N SER A 151 31.80 -14.16 -10.27
CA SER A 151 32.30 -15.53 -10.22
C SER A 151 32.74 -15.91 -8.80
N TYR A 152 33.47 -15.04 -8.12
CA TYR A 152 33.93 -15.24 -6.73
C TYR A 152 32.76 -15.41 -5.76
N CYS A 153 31.79 -14.49 -5.75
CA CYS A 153 30.64 -14.58 -4.85
C CYS A 153 29.79 -15.83 -5.10
N ARG A 154 29.58 -16.20 -6.38
CA ARG A 154 28.81 -17.39 -6.73
C ARG A 154 29.52 -18.68 -6.35
N GLN A 155 30.78 -18.82 -6.75
CA GLN A 155 31.50 -20.10 -6.66
C GLN A 155 32.11 -20.33 -5.28
N SER A 156 32.65 -19.28 -4.65
CA SER A 156 33.36 -19.39 -3.38
C SER A 156 32.48 -19.15 -2.17
N LEU A 157 31.45 -18.31 -2.28
CA LEU A 157 30.61 -17.89 -1.15
C LEU A 157 29.16 -18.39 -1.21
N GLY A 158 28.72 -18.93 -2.35
CA GLY A 158 27.34 -19.40 -2.53
C GLY A 158 26.28 -18.29 -2.49
N MET A 159 26.70 -17.03 -2.68
CA MET A 159 25.81 -15.87 -2.67
C MET A 159 24.90 -15.85 -3.90
N LEU A 160 23.74 -15.18 -3.77
CA LEU A 160 22.97 -14.82 -4.96
C LEU A 160 23.76 -13.82 -5.79
N THR A 161 23.86 -14.10 -7.09
CA THR A 161 24.54 -13.23 -8.03
C THR A 161 23.60 -12.82 -9.16
N VAL A 162 23.55 -11.51 -9.43
CA VAL A 162 22.70 -10.91 -10.46
C VAL A 162 23.56 -10.08 -11.39
N GLY A 163 23.41 -10.26 -12.70
CA GLY A 163 24.06 -9.42 -13.71
C GLY A 163 23.10 -8.43 -14.34
N ILE A 164 23.55 -7.19 -14.56
CA ILE A 164 22.85 -6.18 -15.37
C ILE A 164 23.76 -5.74 -16.50
N SER A 165 23.30 -5.92 -17.75
CA SER A 165 24.05 -5.53 -18.95
C SER A 165 23.13 -5.01 -20.05
N CYS A 166 23.70 -4.32 -21.04
CA CYS A 166 22.98 -3.76 -22.19
C CYS A 166 23.33 -4.45 -23.51
N VAL A 167 23.77 -5.70 -23.43
CA VAL A 167 24.18 -6.54 -24.57
C VAL A 167 23.61 -7.95 -24.42
N ASN A 168 23.45 -8.65 -25.54
CA ASN A 168 23.09 -10.08 -25.61
C ASN A 168 23.82 -10.73 -26.80
N PRO A 169 24.61 -11.80 -26.59
CA PRO A 169 24.88 -12.43 -25.30
C PRO A 169 25.85 -11.61 -24.44
N SER A 170 25.54 -11.46 -23.16
CA SER A 170 26.44 -10.90 -22.15
C SER A 170 27.50 -11.90 -21.72
N GLY A 171 28.71 -11.40 -21.45
CA GLY A 171 29.76 -12.18 -20.81
C GLY A 171 29.40 -12.60 -19.38
N MET A 172 28.38 -12.01 -18.76
CA MET A 172 27.91 -12.43 -17.43
C MET A 172 27.16 -13.76 -17.44
N ARG A 173 26.73 -14.26 -18.61
CA ARG A 173 26.00 -15.52 -18.72
C ARG A 173 26.80 -16.69 -18.13
N GLY A 174 26.16 -17.46 -17.25
CA GLY A 174 26.80 -18.57 -16.51
C GLY A 174 27.63 -18.15 -15.30
N ARG A 175 27.83 -16.84 -15.07
CA ARG A 175 28.53 -16.29 -13.89
C ARG A 175 27.56 -15.73 -12.83
N CYS A 176 26.31 -15.49 -13.22
CA CYS A 176 25.23 -15.07 -12.32
C CYS A 176 24.03 -16.03 -12.37
N GLU A 177 23.22 -16.02 -11.31
CA GLU A 177 21.96 -16.78 -11.23
C GLU A 177 20.84 -16.11 -12.01
N CYS A 178 20.75 -14.79 -11.89
CA CYS A 178 19.80 -13.95 -12.64
C CYS A 178 20.59 -13.01 -13.55
N LEU A 179 20.09 -12.76 -14.76
CA LEU A 179 20.75 -11.89 -15.73
C LEU A 179 19.70 -11.00 -16.42
N VAL A 180 19.86 -9.70 -16.26
CA VAL A 180 19.03 -8.67 -16.90
C VAL A 180 19.78 -8.09 -18.09
N GLU A 181 19.39 -8.49 -19.31
CA GLU A 181 19.97 -8.01 -20.58
C GLU A 181 19.04 -6.94 -21.22
N CYS A 182 19.29 -5.66 -20.91
CA CYS A 182 18.47 -4.54 -21.40
C CYS A 182 19.02 -3.95 -22.70
N LEU A 183 18.51 -4.43 -23.84
CA LEU A 183 18.99 -4.02 -25.17
C LEU A 183 18.47 -2.63 -25.56
N VAL A 184 19.22 -1.59 -25.23
CA VAL A 184 18.91 -0.19 -25.58
C VAL A 184 19.35 0.22 -26.99
N GLY A 185 20.07 -0.65 -27.70
CA GLY A 185 20.62 -0.39 -29.03
C GLY A 185 21.81 0.59 -29.04
N PRO A 186 22.27 1.00 -30.24
CA PRO A 186 23.42 1.90 -30.40
C PRO A 186 23.22 3.26 -29.73
N GLU A 187 24.28 3.77 -29.09
CA GLU A 187 24.30 5.10 -28.48
C GLU A 187 24.46 6.19 -29.56
N ILE A 188 23.91 7.40 -29.31
CA ILE A 188 23.98 8.49 -30.29
C ILE A 188 25.41 9.00 -30.49
N VAL A 189 26.25 8.90 -29.45
CA VAL A 189 27.70 8.99 -29.54
C VAL A 189 28.21 7.57 -29.35
N THR A 190 28.79 6.99 -30.40
CA THR A 190 29.23 5.59 -30.43
C THR A 190 30.06 5.25 -29.19
N GLY A 191 29.68 4.17 -28.49
CA GLY A 191 30.36 3.70 -27.28
C GLY A 191 30.08 4.52 -26.00
N SER A 192 29.33 5.63 -26.08
CA SER A 192 29.01 6.46 -24.89
C SER A 192 27.89 5.87 -24.04
N THR A 193 28.12 4.70 -23.44
CA THR A 193 27.13 3.96 -22.64
C THR A 193 26.69 4.67 -21.35
N ARG A 194 27.26 5.85 -21.05
CA ARG A 194 26.74 6.73 -19.99
C ARG A 194 25.36 7.31 -20.31
N MET A 195 24.91 7.18 -21.56
CA MET A 195 23.65 7.72 -22.07
C MET A 195 22.52 6.69 -21.88
N LYS A 196 21.99 6.07 -22.95
CA LYS A 196 20.81 5.19 -22.84
C LYS A 196 21.04 4.00 -21.93
N ALA A 197 22.21 3.35 -22.03
CA ALA A 197 22.54 2.21 -21.18
C ALA A 197 22.63 2.61 -19.69
N GLY A 198 23.17 3.79 -19.39
CA GLY A 198 23.17 4.38 -18.05
C GLY A 198 21.76 4.66 -17.54
N THR A 199 20.90 5.27 -18.36
CA THR A 199 19.49 5.54 -18.02
C THR A 199 18.71 4.25 -17.77
N ALA A 200 18.86 3.24 -18.62
CA ALA A 200 18.24 1.93 -18.44
C ALA A 200 18.68 1.28 -17.13
N THR A 201 19.99 1.31 -16.85
CA THR A 201 20.57 0.78 -15.62
C THR A 201 19.97 1.49 -14.41
N LYS A 202 19.86 2.82 -14.41
CA LYS A 202 19.22 3.58 -13.33
C LYS A 202 17.77 3.12 -13.09
N MET A 203 16.98 2.98 -14.16
CA MET A 203 15.59 2.53 -14.07
C MET A 203 15.50 1.13 -13.45
N ILE A 204 16.36 0.20 -13.88
CA ILE A 204 16.42 -1.17 -13.37
C ILE A 204 16.80 -1.20 -11.89
N LEU A 205 17.86 -0.48 -11.49
CA LEU A 205 18.29 -0.40 -10.09
C LEU A 205 17.18 0.15 -9.21
N ASN A 206 16.53 1.26 -9.62
CA ASN A 206 15.43 1.83 -8.87
C ASN A 206 14.23 0.87 -8.76
N MET A 207 13.93 0.09 -9.80
CA MET A 207 12.89 -0.95 -9.73
C MET A 207 13.26 -2.05 -8.73
N ILE A 208 14.50 -2.54 -8.77
CA ILE A 208 14.99 -3.59 -7.86
C ILE A 208 14.95 -3.09 -6.42
N SER A 209 15.63 -1.98 -6.13
CA SER A 209 15.76 -1.47 -4.77
C SER A 209 14.41 -1.05 -4.19
N THR A 210 13.60 -0.29 -4.94
CA THR A 210 12.24 0.08 -4.49
C THR A 210 11.33 -1.14 -4.34
N GLY A 211 11.37 -2.07 -5.29
CA GLY A 211 10.58 -3.30 -5.25
C GLY A 211 10.89 -4.16 -4.03
N VAL A 212 12.17 -4.37 -3.73
CA VAL A 212 12.62 -5.07 -2.53
C VAL A 212 12.13 -4.35 -1.27
N MET A 213 12.29 -3.02 -1.21
CA MET A 213 11.89 -2.25 -0.03
C MET A 213 10.37 -2.24 0.19
N ILE A 214 9.57 -2.24 -0.88
CA ILE A 214 8.12 -2.46 -0.81
C ILE A 214 7.81 -3.84 -0.24
N ARG A 215 8.47 -4.89 -0.74
CA ARG A 215 8.20 -6.28 -0.34
C ARG A 215 8.62 -6.61 1.09
N VAL A 216 9.61 -5.90 1.65
CA VAL A 216 9.96 -5.99 3.08
C VAL A 216 9.18 -4.99 3.95
N GLY A 217 8.08 -4.43 3.41
CA GLY A 217 7.09 -3.69 4.19
C GLY A 217 7.45 -2.24 4.49
N LYS A 218 8.42 -1.63 3.79
CA LYS A 218 8.78 -0.20 4.03
C LYS A 218 7.70 0.79 3.56
N THR A 219 6.69 0.30 2.83
CA THR A 219 5.58 1.09 2.32
C THR A 219 4.21 0.55 2.76
N HIS A 220 3.19 1.39 2.65
CA HIS A 220 1.78 1.03 2.76
C HIS A 220 1.04 1.64 1.57
N GLY A 221 0.60 0.81 0.64
CA GLY A 221 0.22 1.30 -0.69
C GLY A 221 1.41 2.01 -1.34
N ASN A 222 1.22 3.26 -1.72
CA ASN A 222 2.27 4.13 -2.26
C ASN A 222 2.89 5.09 -1.22
N LEU A 223 2.55 4.93 0.07
CA LEU A 223 3.10 5.76 1.15
C LEU A 223 4.32 5.09 1.75
N MET A 224 5.40 5.84 1.83
CA MET A 224 6.61 5.49 2.57
C MET A 224 6.34 5.65 4.08
N VAL A 225 5.93 4.57 4.74
CA VAL A 225 5.49 4.59 6.14
C VAL A 225 6.60 4.35 7.15
N ASP A 226 7.75 3.85 6.69
CA ASP A 226 8.92 3.63 7.54
C ASP A 226 9.83 4.85 7.54
N VAL A 227 9.30 5.98 8.02
CA VAL A 227 10.00 7.27 8.18
C VAL A 227 10.38 7.44 9.64
N LYS A 228 11.65 7.74 9.93
CA LYS A 228 12.09 8.21 11.25
C LYS A 228 12.01 9.74 11.31
N ALA A 229 11.20 10.27 12.22
CA ALA A 229 11.00 11.71 12.39
C ALA A 229 12.19 12.37 13.11
N THR A 230 13.28 12.65 12.39
CA THR A 230 14.52 13.23 12.96
C THR A 230 14.71 14.73 12.73
N ASN A 231 13.86 15.37 11.91
CA ASN A 231 13.86 16.81 11.67
C ASN A 231 12.44 17.33 11.39
N GLY A 232 12.23 18.65 11.43
CA GLY A 232 10.91 19.28 11.28
C GLY A 232 10.13 18.83 10.03
N LYS A 233 10.80 18.77 8.87
CA LYS A 233 10.18 18.29 7.62
C LYS A 233 9.73 16.83 7.72
N LEU A 234 10.50 15.97 8.39
CA LEU A 234 10.15 14.56 8.58
C LEU A 234 9.05 14.37 9.63
N ILE A 235 8.94 15.24 10.63
CA ILE A 235 7.82 15.27 11.57
C ILE A 235 6.51 15.60 10.84
N ASP A 236 6.49 16.67 10.04
CA ASP A 236 5.30 17.03 9.25
C ASP A 236 4.89 15.94 8.26
N ARG A 237 5.88 15.24 7.69
CA ARG A 237 5.63 14.09 6.82
C ARG A 237 5.04 12.92 7.61
N ALA A 238 5.59 12.62 8.78
CA ALA A 238 5.12 11.56 9.67
C ALA A 238 3.66 11.79 10.07
N ARG A 239 3.29 13.01 10.49
CA ARG A 239 1.90 13.36 10.82
C ARG A 239 0.96 13.20 9.62
N ARG A 240 1.37 13.64 8.43
CA ARG A 240 0.58 13.47 7.19
C ARG A 240 0.37 12.00 6.85
N ILE A 241 1.41 11.18 6.95
CA ILE A 241 1.29 9.72 6.73
C ILE A 241 0.32 9.13 7.75
N PHE A 242 0.50 9.45 9.03
CA PHE A 242 -0.34 8.97 10.12
C PHE A 242 -1.82 9.29 9.88
N ARG A 243 -2.14 10.54 9.54
CA ARG A 243 -3.51 10.98 9.21
C ARG A 243 -4.01 10.41 7.88
N THR A 244 -3.14 10.11 6.92
CA THR A 244 -3.59 9.47 5.67
C THR A 244 -4.01 8.02 5.92
N VAL A 245 -3.28 7.30 6.79
CA VAL A 245 -3.61 5.92 7.16
C VAL A 245 -4.76 5.87 8.17
N ILE A 246 -4.87 6.86 9.07
CA ILE A 246 -5.92 6.98 10.09
C ILE A 246 -6.62 8.35 9.96
N PRO A 247 -7.47 8.56 8.93
CA PRO A 247 -8.06 9.87 8.61
C PRO A 247 -8.97 10.45 9.68
N TYR A 248 -9.53 9.63 10.55
CA TYR A 248 -10.46 10.04 11.61
C TYR A 248 -9.87 9.95 13.02
N THR A 249 -8.54 9.95 13.15
CA THR A 249 -7.91 9.98 14.48
C THR A 249 -8.29 11.27 15.21
N PRO A 250 -8.76 11.20 16.48
CA PRO A 250 -9.04 12.39 17.28
C PRO A 250 -7.75 13.05 17.81
N LEU A 251 -6.59 12.41 17.62
CA LEU A 251 -5.32 12.88 18.15
C LEU A 251 -4.91 14.22 17.53
N LEU A 252 -4.55 15.15 18.40
CA LEU A 252 -3.88 16.40 18.06
C LEU A 252 -2.44 16.10 17.60
N ASP A 253 -1.84 17.06 16.89
CA ASP A 253 -0.47 16.92 16.38
C ASP A 253 0.55 16.62 17.49
N THR A 254 0.39 17.23 18.66
CA THR A 254 1.25 16.98 19.83
C THR A 254 1.11 15.56 20.39
N GLU A 255 -0.10 14.98 20.31
CA GLU A 255 -0.36 13.61 20.77
C GLU A 255 0.17 12.58 19.77
N ILE A 256 0.05 12.86 18.47
CA ILE A 256 0.65 12.05 17.40
C ILE A 256 2.17 12.03 17.57
N ASP A 257 2.80 13.20 17.77
CA ASP A 257 4.24 13.28 17.99
C ASP A 257 4.69 12.51 19.22
N SER A 258 3.96 12.65 20.34
CA SER A 258 4.23 11.93 21.58
C SER A 258 4.13 10.41 21.38
N LEU A 259 3.12 9.95 20.63
CA LEU A 259 2.96 8.54 20.31
C LEU A 259 4.11 8.02 19.43
N ILE A 260 4.49 8.76 18.39
CA ILE A 260 5.64 8.42 17.53
C ILE A 260 6.93 8.36 18.36
N GLN A 261 7.14 9.31 19.27
CA GLN A 261 8.31 9.33 20.15
C GLN A 261 8.35 8.10 21.07
N ARG A 262 7.22 7.73 21.68
CA ARG A 262 7.09 6.50 22.48
C ARG A 262 7.34 5.24 21.66
N CYS A 263 7.12 5.30 20.35
CA CYS A 263 7.42 4.24 19.39
C CYS A 263 8.85 4.34 18.81
N ASN A 264 9.78 4.98 19.51
CA ASN A 264 11.17 5.20 19.08
C ASN A 264 11.30 5.87 17.70
N GLY A 265 10.37 6.78 17.39
CA GLY A 265 10.32 7.48 16.11
C GLY A 265 9.67 6.70 14.96
N SER A 266 9.13 5.50 15.22
CA SER A 266 8.48 4.67 14.20
C SER A 266 7.02 5.09 13.98
N VAL A 267 6.76 5.72 12.83
CA VAL A 267 5.40 6.07 12.39
C VAL A 267 4.55 4.83 12.15
N LYS A 268 5.15 3.79 11.56
CA LYS A 268 4.49 2.51 11.29
C LYS A 268 3.97 1.85 12.57
N LEU A 269 4.79 1.81 13.63
CA LEU A 269 4.40 1.26 14.92
C LEU A 269 3.32 2.11 15.60
N ALA A 270 3.47 3.44 15.57
CA ALA A 270 2.47 4.37 16.09
C ALA A 270 1.09 4.19 15.42
N ILE A 271 1.06 3.95 14.10
CA ILE A 271 -0.17 3.65 13.38
C ILE A 271 -0.84 2.38 13.90
N VAL A 272 -0.09 1.30 14.12
CA VAL A 272 -0.67 0.04 14.63
C VAL A 272 -1.21 0.22 16.05
N VAL A 273 -0.48 0.93 16.91
CA VAL A 273 -0.92 1.26 18.28
C VAL A 273 -2.25 2.02 18.25
N GLU A 274 -2.35 3.07 17.44
CA GLU A 274 -3.56 3.90 17.37
C GLU A 274 -4.72 3.18 16.68
N ALA A 275 -4.47 2.50 15.55
CA ALA A 275 -5.50 1.83 14.76
C ALA A 275 -6.13 0.64 15.50
N LEU A 276 -5.32 -0.13 16.23
CA LEU A 276 -5.78 -1.31 16.97
C LEU A 276 -6.04 -1.04 18.46
N LYS A 277 -5.75 0.18 18.94
CA LYS A 277 -5.86 0.58 20.36
C LYS A 277 -5.18 -0.40 21.31
N CYS A 278 -3.98 -0.86 20.93
CA CYS A 278 -3.22 -1.88 21.66
C CYS A 278 -1.96 -1.30 22.31
N SER A 279 -1.26 -2.10 23.12
CA SER A 279 0.02 -1.69 23.71
C SER A 279 1.13 -1.67 22.64
N ILE A 280 2.21 -0.93 22.90
CA ILE A 280 3.39 -0.90 22.02
C ILE A 280 4.00 -2.30 21.85
N VAL A 281 3.95 -3.12 22.90
CA VAL A 281 4.45 -4.51 22.88
C VAL A 281 3.61 -5.36 21.93
N GLU A 282 2.28 -5.26 22.02
CA GLU A 282 1.37 -6.00 21.13
C GLU A 282 1.47 -5.51 19.69
N ALA A 283 1.56 -4.20 19.47
CA ALA A 283 1.75 -3.62 18.15
C ALA A 283 3.08 -4.06 17.51
N THR A 284 4.14 -4.15 18.30
CA THR A 284 5.44 -4.69 17.85
C THR A 284 5.31 -6.14 17.43
N ARG A 285 4.73 -6.99 18.30
CA ARG A 285 4.49 -8.41 18.00
C ARG A 285 3.70 -8.61 16.71
N ARG A 286 2.63 -7.84 16.51
CA ARG A 286 1.81 -7.90 15.28
C ARG A 286 2.58 -7.48 14.04
N LEU A 287 3.43 -6.45 14.14
CA LEU A 287 4.28 -6.05 13.04
C LEU A 287 5.31 -7.14 12.71
N ASP A 288 5.88 -7.79 13.70
CA ASP A 288 6.85 -8.88 13.51
C ASP A 288 6.18 -10.09 12.82
N GLU A 289 4.99 -10.51 13.29
CA GLU A 289 4.19 -11.58 12.67
C GLU A 289 3.73 -11.24 11.25
N ALA A 290 3.54 -9.95 10.97
CA ALA A 290 3.22 -9.44 9.64
C ALA A 290 4.45 -9.20 8.76
N GLU A 291 5.65 -9.61 9.19
CA GLU A 291 6.93 -9.38 8.48
C GLU A 291 7.18 -7.90 8.17
N GLY A 292 6.77 -7.01 9.08
CA GLY A 292 6.90 -5.56 8.95
C GLY A 292 5.93 -4.92 7.95
N ILE A 293 5.02 -5.69 7.35
CA ILE A 293 4.02 -5.21 6.39
C ILE A 293 2.84 -4.61 7.14
N LEU A 294 2.74 -3.28 7.13
CA LEU A 294 1.71 -2.54 7.87
C LEU A 294 0.28 -3.00 7.52
N LYS A 295 0.00 -3.29 6.24
CA LYS A 295 -1.33 -3.72 5.81
C LYS A 295 -1.75 -5.04 6.48
N ARG A 296 -0.84 -6.02 6.54
CA ARG A 296 -1.05 -7.31 7.22
C ARG A 296 -1.16 -7.13 8.74
N ALA A 297 -0.35 -6.26 9.33
CA ALA A 297 -0.40 -6.00 10.77
C ALA A 297 -1.73 -5.38 11.23
N LEU A 298 -2.39 -4.63 10.34
CA LEU A 298 -3.71 -4.04 10.56
C LEU A 298 -4.87 -5.00 10.24
N GLU A 299 -4.60 -6.13 9.56
CA GLU A 299 -5.59 -7.18 9.36
C GLU A 299 -5.79 -7.92 10.70
N ILE A 300 -7.04 -8.15 11.10
CA ILE A 300 -7.33 -8.97 12.27
C ILE A 300 -7.20 -10.43 11.89
N VAL A 301 -6.27 -11.13 12.54
CA VAL A 301 -6.29 -12.59 12.63
C VAL A 301 -7.54 -12.97 13.42
N VAL A 302 -8.54 -13.49 12.71
CA VAL A 302 -9.66 -14.20 13.34
C VAL A 302 -9.14 -15.60 13.61
N ASP A 303 -9.01 -15.95 14.88
CA ASP A 303 -8.59 -17.30 15.30
C ASP A 303 -9.61 -18.31 14.75
N GLU A 304 -9.19 -19.20 13.85
CA GLU A 304 -10.02 -20.30 13.32
C GLU A 304 -10.19 -21.36 14.42
N THR A 305 -11.02 -21.08 15.42
CA THR A 305 -11.46 -22.12 16.35
C THR A 305 -12.54 -22.95 15.64
N PRO A 306 -12.49 -24.29 15.67
CA PRO A 306 -13.47 -25.13 14.99
C PRO A 306 -14.88 -24.81 15.50
N LEU A 307 -15.82 -24.63 14.57
CA LEU A 307 -17.24 -24.48 14.86
C LEU A 307 -17.73 -25.74 15.56
N ILE A 308 -17.99 -25.66 16.87
CA ILE A 308 -18.72 -26.69 17.60
C ILE A 308 -20.17 -26.62 17.12
N GLU A 309 -20.59 -27.67 16.40
CA GLU A 309 -21.99 -28.00 16.18
C GLU A 309 -22.63 -28.28 17.53
N SER A 310 -23.42 -27.32 18.04
CA SER A 310 -24.31 -27.56 19.16
C SER A 310 -25.74 -27.36 18.70
N HIS A 311 -26.49 -28.46 18.78
CA HIS A 311 -27.93 -28.52 18.59
C HIS A 311 -28.66 -27.51 19.51
N GLU A 312 -29.73 -26.92 18.95
CA GLU A 312 -30.67 -25.97 19.56
C GLU A 312 -30.08 -24.64 20.09
N LYS A 313 -29.69 -23.75 19.17
CA LYS A 313 -29.34 -22.35 19.52
C LYS A 313 -30.55 -21.42 19.45
N PRO A 314 -30.66 -20.43 20.35
CA PRO A 314 -31.72 -19.42 20.32
C PRO A 314 -31.67 -18.60 19.03
N ARG A 315 -32.82 -18.39 18.38
CA ARG A 315 -32.96 -17.55 17.17
C ARG A 315 -32.86 -16.07 17.55
N LEU A 316 -31.64 -15.57 17.70
CA LEU A 316 -31.35 -14.16 17.93
C LEU A 316 -31.24 -13.40 16.62
N VAL A 317 -31.66 -12.15 16.61
CA VAL A 317 -31.49 -11.23 15.47
C VAL A 317 -30.66 -10.02 15.88
N LEU A 318 -29.82 -9.55 14.97
CA LEU A 318 -28.96 -8.39 15.16
C LEU A 318 -29.38 -7.25 14.23
N CYS A 319 -29.48 -6.04 14.75
CA CYS A 319 -29.65 -4.84 13.94
C CYS A 319 -28.51 -3.86 14.26
N ILE A 320 -27.86 -3.30 13.23
CA ILE A 320 -26.77 -2.33 13.36
C ILE A 320 -27.07 -1.10 12.52
N ASP A 321 -27.13 0.05 13.18
CA ASP A 321 -27.06 1.38 12.58
C ASP A 321 -25.60 1.84 12.56
N ALA A 322 -24.94 1.67 11.42
CA ALA A 322 -23.54 1.95 11.18
C ALA A 322 -23.36 3.37 10.62
N GLY A 323 -23.70 4.36 11.46
CA GLY A 323 -23.66 5.77 11.12
C GLY A 323 -22.24 6.35 11.05
N GLY A 324 -22.10 7.44 10.28
CA GLY A 324 -20.83 8.14 10.06
C GLY A 324 -20.28 8.91 11.26
N THR A 325 -21.07 9.09 12.32
CA THR A 325 -20.68 9.77 13.57
C THR A 325 -20.86 8.88 14.81
N LYS A 326 -21.88 8.03 14.79
CA LYS A 326 -22.25 7.14 15.87
C LYS A 326 -22.69 5.80 15.28
N CYS A 327 -22.37 4.73 15.98
CA CYS A 327 -22.89 3.41 15.66
C CYS A 327 -23.74 2.89 16.80
N ALA A 328 -24.87 2.28 16.49
CA ALA A 328 -25.74 1.62 17.46
C ALA A 328 -26.05 0.19 17.01
N ALA A 329 -26.13 -0.74 17.96
CA ALA A 329 -26.52 -2.11 17.70
C ALA A 329 -27.55 -2.60 18.71
N VAL A 330 -28.46 -3.46 18.25
CA VAL A 330 -29.51 -4.07 19.05
C VAL A 330 -29.55 -5.56 18.78
N ILE A 331 -29.55 -6.36 19.86
CA ILE A 331 -29.81 -7.79 19.80
C ILE A 331 -31.21 -8.05 20.32
N SER A 332 -32.02 -8.80 19.57
CA SER A 332 -33.38 -9.16 19.97
C SER A 332 -33.62 -10.66 19.84
N SER A 333 -34.55 -11.15 20.64
CA SER A 333 -35.21 -12.45 20.47
C SER A 333 -36.68 -12.23 20.09
N LYS A 334 -37.47 -13.31 20.00
CA LYS A 334 -38.93 -13.23 19.85
C LYS A 334 -39.62 -12.57 21.04
N ASP A 335 -39.02 -12.65 22.23
CA ASP A 335 -39.59 -12.14 23.48
C ASP A 335 -39.23 -10.66 23.74
N GLY A 336 -38.40 -10.07 22.85
CA GLY A 336 -38.03 -8.67 22.90
C GLY A 336 -36.52 -8.41 22.81
N VAL A 337 -36.17 -7.14 23.01
CA VAL A 337 -34.78 -6.66 22.95
C VAL A 337 -33.99 -7.17 24.15
N LEU A 338 -32.88 -7.85 23.89
CA LEU A 338 -32.01 -8.42 24.91
C LEU A 338 -30.85 -7.48 25.27
N ALA A 339 -30.32 -6.76 24.27
CA ALA A 339 -29.18 -5.87 24.47
C ALA A 339 -29.18 -4.69 23.50
N ARG A 340 -28.58 -3.59 23.93
CA ARG A 340 -28.26 -2.41 23.10
C ARG A 340 -26.81 -2.02 23.34
N ALA A 341 -26.11 -1.63 22.27
CA ALA A 341 -24.75 -1.14 22.34
C ALA A 341 -24.62 0.12 21.49
N GLU A 342 -23.75 1.03 21.92
CA GLU A 342 -23.39 2.22 21.16
C GLU A 342 -21.87 2.36 21.13
N ALA A 343 -21.37 2.85 20.00
CA ALA A 343 -19.96 3.10 19.75
C ALA A 343 -19.78 4.39 18.91
N GLY A 344 -18.53 4.75 18.68
CA GLY A 344 -18.16 5.84 17.77
C GLY A 344 -18.53 5.54 16.30
N PRO A 345 -18.05 6.35 15.35
CA PRO A 345 -18.41 6.21 13.95
C PRO A 345 -18.04 4.84 13.39
N CYS A 346 -18.96 4.22 12.66
CA CYS A 346 -18.77 2.90 12.06
C CYS A 346 -19.16 2.96 10.58
N ASN A 347 -18.41 3.74 9.80
CA ASN A 347 -18.60 3.73 8.36
C ASN A 347 -18.07 2.41 7.80
N LEU A 348 -18.85 1.71 6.97
CA LEU A 348 -18.47 0.42 6.39
C LEU A 348 -17.33 0.51 5.35
N TYR A 349 -16.96 1.73 4.91
CA TYR A 349 -15.70 1.98 4.20
C TYR A 349 -14.47 2.04 5.12
N CYS A 350 -14.67 2.26 6.42
CA CYS A 350 -13.64 2.20 7.44
C CYS A 350 -13.70 0.85 8.16
N THR A 351 -12.54 0.26 8.38
CA THR A 351 -12.31 -0.95 9.18
C THR A 351 -12.58 -0.74 10.69
N SER A 352 -13.60 0.04 11.05
CA SER A 352 -14.00 0.37 12.43
C SER A 352 -15.08 -0.57 12.99
N PHE A 353 -15.63 -1.48 12.18
CA PHE A 353 -16.62 -2.48 12.62
C PHE A 353 -16.07 -3.43 13.71
N LEU A 354 -14.74 -3.54 13.81
CA LEU A 354 -14.03 -4.37 14.79
C LEU A 354 -14.08 -3.86 16.24
N LEU A 355 -14.42 -2.59 16.46
CA LEU A 355 -14.68 -2.08 17.81
C LEU A 355 -16.06 -2.52 18.34
N LEU A 356 -17.01 -2.83 17.45
CA LEU A 356 -18.32 -3.38 17.82
C LEU A 356 -18.20 -4.84 18.26
N SER A 357 -17.40 -5.66 17.56
CA SER A 357 -17.21 -7.08 17.89
C SER A 357 -16.63 -7.26 19.29
N GLY A 358 -15.68 -6.41 19.69
CA GLY A 358 -15.09 -6.42 21.04
C GLY A 358 -16.04 -6.05 22.18
N ARG A 359 -17.17 -5.39 21.90
CA ARG A 359 -18.24 -5.12 22.89
C ARG A 359 -19.38 -6.13 22.82
N LEU A 360 -19.71 -6.66 21.63
CA LEU A 360 -20.71 -7.72 21.46
C LEU A 360 -20.30 -9.03 22.15
N THR A 361 -18.99 -9.30 22.28
CA THR A 361 -18.44 -10.44 23.03
C THR A 361 -18.63 -10.34 24.55
N SER A 362 -18.97 -9.18 25.11
CA SER A 362 -19.26 -9.04 26.54
C SER A 362 -20.58 -9.71 26.97
N PHE A 363 -21.38 -10.21 26.02
CA PHE A 363 -22.57 -11.04 26.28
C PHE A 363 -22.29 -12.55 26.26
N GLY A 364 -21.03 -12.96 26.05
CA GLY A 364 -20.64 -14.36 25.86
C GLY A 364 -19.35 -14.74 26.57
N GLN A 365 -19.06 -14.18 27.75
CA GLN A 365 -17.97 -14.72 28.57
C GLN A 365 -18.36 -16.14 29.06
N ARG A 366 -17.98 -17.13 28.24
CA ARG A 366 -17.96 -18.61 28.40
C ARG A 366 -18.62 -19.43 27.27
N ASN A 367 -18.96 -18.85 26.13
CA ASN A 367 -19.40 -19.64 24.96
C ASN A 367 -18.90 -19.03 23.64
N PRO A 368 -18.70 -19.84 22.58
CA PRO A 368 -18.57 -19.30 21.23
C PRO A 368 -19.79 -18.40 20.99
N GLY A 369 -19.57 -17.18 20.51
CA GLY A 369 -20.57 -16.11 20.49
C GLY A 369 -21.94 -16.52 19.91
N PRO A 370 -23.00 -15.75 20.18
CA PRO A 370 -24.35 -16.09 19.71
C PRO A 370 -24.36 -16.28 18.20
N ILE A 371 -24.90 -17.41 17.72
CA ILE A 371 -25.22 -17.55 16.29
C ILE A 371 -26.50 -16.76 16.04
N PHE A 372 -26.40 -15.68 15.28
CA PHE A 372 -27.56 -14.91 14.84
C PHE A 372 -28.30 -15.68 13.74
N ALA A 373 -29.62 -15.78 13.86
CA ALA A 373 -30.47 -16.32 12.81
C ALA A 373 -30.63 -15.35 11.64
N ALA A 374 -30.50 -14.05 11.89
CA ALA A 374 -30.46 -13.01 10.86
C ALA A 374 -29.79 -11.72 11.40
N ALA A 375 -29.23 -10.93 10.48
CA ALA A 375 -28.71 -9.61 10.79
C ALA A 375 -29.14 -8.56 9.75
N TRP A 376 -29.45 -7.35 10.20
CA TRP A 376 -29.69 -6.18 9.35
C TRP A 376 -28.68 -5.08 9.69
N VAL A 377 -27.82 -4.73 8.73
CA VAL A 377 -26.81 -3.69 8.87
C VAL A 377 -27.14 -2.54 7.93
N GLY A 378 -27.48 -1.38 8.49
CA GLY A 378 -27.66 -0.13 7.74
C GLY A 378 -26.39 0.72 7.83
N GLY A 379 -25.78 1.09 6.71
CA GLY A 379 -24.55 1.90 6.69
C GLY A 379 -24.71 3.24 6.00
N ALA A 380 -24.13 4.28 6.61
CA ALA A 380 -24.09 5.61 6.00
C ALA A 380 -23.29 5.58 4.67
N GLY A 381 -23.92 6.05 3.59
CA GLY A 381 -23.29 6.16 2.27
C GLY A 381 -23.19 4.84 1.48
N LEU A 382 -23.90 3.79 1.90
CA LEU A 382 -24.05 2.54 1.14
C LEU A 382 -25.20 2.65 0.12
N ASP A 383 -25.02 3.51 -0.88
CA ASP A 383 -26.07 3.83 -1.84
C ASP A 383 -25.97 3.04 -3.17
N ARG A 384 -24.82 2.43 -3.44
CA ARG A 384 -24.58 1.73 -4.72
C ARG A 384 -24.56 0.20 -4.54
N PRO A 385 -25.15 -0.56 -5.47
CA PRO A 385 -25.10 -2.03 -5.43
C PRO A 385 -23.68 -2.61 -5.37
N ALA A 386 -22.70 -1.96 -6.01
CA ALA A 386 -21.30 -2.39 -5.98
C ALA A 386 -20.68 -2.28 -4.58
N ASP A 387 -21.01 -1.22 -3.84
CA ASP A 387 -20.51 -1.00 -2.49
C ASP A 387 -21.09 -2.05 -1.53
N LEU A 388 -22.39 -2.33 -1.65
CA LEU A 388 -23.08 -3.40 -0.92
C LEU A 388 -22.45 -4.77 -1.19
N ALA A 389 -22.22 -5.11 -2.46
CA ALA A 389 -21.60 -6.38 -2.86
C ALA A 389 -20.17 -6.55 -2.31
N SER A 390 -19.42 -5.46 -2.15
CA SER A 390 -18.05 -5.50 -1.63
C SER A 390 -17.96 -5.79 -0.12
N VAL A 391 -19.00 -5.44 0.64
CA VAL A 391 -19.02 -5.53 2.11
C VAL A 391 -19.72 -6.81 2.60
N GLN A 392 -20.71 -7.30 1.86
CA GLN A 392 -21.56 -8.42 2.28
C GLN A 392 -20.79 -9.70 2.67
N PRO A 393 -19.80 -10.20 1.88
CA PRO A 393 -19.07 -11.43 2.25
C PRO A 393 -18.32 -11.31 3.58
N ARG A 394 -17.76 -10.12 3.87
CA ARG A 394 -17.01 -9.86 5.10
C ARG A 394 -17.93 -9.84 6.32
N LEU A 395 -19.12 -9.26 6.20
CA LEU A 395 -20.10 -9.20 7.28
C LEU A 395 -20.73 -10.56 7.59
N VAL A 396 -21.02 -11.38 6.56
CA VAL A 396 -21.53 -12.76 6.76
C VAL A 396 -20.55 -13.56 7.60
N HIS A 397 -19.26 -13.50 7.25
CA HIS A 397 -18.21 -14.18 7.98
C HIS A 397 -18.05 -13.63 9.41
N LEU A 398 -18.00 -12.30 9.56
CA LEU A 398 -17.76 -11.66 10.85
C LEU A 398 -18.90 -11.85 11.87
N LEU A 399 -20.13 -11.99 11.39
CA LEU A 399 -21.31 -12.23 12.22
C LEU A 399 -21.61 -13.72 12.42
N SER A 400 -20.77 -14.61 11.88
CA SER A 400 -20.93 -16.06 11.95
C SER A 400 -22.33 -16.53 11.52
N LEU A 401 -22.85 -15.94 10.45
CA LEU A 401 -24.18 -16.27 9.94
C LEU A 401 -24.15 -17.61 9.18
N SER A 402 -25.21 -18.40 9.34
CA SER A 402 -25.32 -19.74 8.75
C SER A 402 -25.36 -19.72 7.22
N GLU A 403 -25.89 -18.65 6.63
CA GLU A 403 -25.99 -18.47 5.19
C GLU A 403 -26.01 -16.98 4.82
N PRO A 404 -25.54 -16.59 3.62
CA PRO A 404 -25.52 -15.18 3.19
C PRO A 404 -26.90 -14.52 3.13
N SER A 405 -27.97 -15.30 2.89
CA SER A 405 -29.38 -14.83 2.89
C SER A 405 -29.85 -14.35 4.25
N ALA A 406 -29.19 -14.75 5.33
CA ALA A 406 -29.48 -14.27 6.68
C ALA A 406 -28.98 -12.83 6.93
N LEU A 407 -28.19 -12.25 6.01
CA LEU A 407 -27.68 -10.89 6.11
C LEU A 407 -28.42 -9.95 5.15
N LEU A 408 -29.00 -8.90 5.71
CA LEU A 408 -29.49 -7.75 4.96
C LEU A 408 -28.56 -6.56 5.18
N VAL A 409 -27.99 -6.01 4.10
CA VAL A 409 -27.17 -4.79 4.14
C VAL A 409 -27.87 -3.70 3.35
N THR A 410 -28.06 -2.53 3.94
CA THR A 410 -28.75 -1.39 3.32
C THR A 410 -28.03 -0.08 3.64
N ASN A 411 -28.49 1.01 3.04
CA ASN A 411 -28.27 2.33 3.61
C ASN A 411 -28.92 2.42 5.02
N ASP A 412 -28.33 3.21 5.93
CA ASP A 412 -28.82 3.42 7.30
C ASP A 412 -30.24 4.00 7.35
N ALA A 413 -30.62 4.85 6.40
CA ALA A 413 -31.98 5.38 6.27
C ALA A 413 -33.05 4.29 6.08
N ALA A 414 -32.70 3.13 5.50
CA ALA A 414 -33.65 2.02 5.36
C ALA A 414 -34.06 1.44 6.72
N LEU A 415 -33.20 1.52 7.75
CA LEU A 415 -33.55 1.08 9.11
C LEU A 415 -34.73 1.89 9.67
N LEU A 416 -34.79 3.18 9.36
CA LEU A 416 -35.86 4.09 9.81
C LEU A 416 -37.22 3.71 9.20
N SER A 417 -37.22 3.13 8.00
CA SER A 417 -38.45 2.67 7.35
C SER A 417 -39.13 1.50 8.09
N SER A 418 -38.43 0.82 9.00
CA SER A 418 -39.03 -0.19 9.89
C SER A 418 -40.17 0.38 10.76
N ALA A 419 -40.18 1.69 11.03
CA ALA A 419 -41.27 2.35 11.74
C ALA A 419 -42.62 2.22 11.01
N LEU A 420 -42.60 2.09 9.68
CA LEU A 420 -43.81 1.88 8.87
C LEU A 420 -44.49 0.54 9.21
N LEU A 421 -43.72 -0.48 9.63
CA LEU A 421 -44.28 -1.78 9.99
C LEU A 421 -45.13 -1.72 11.26
N ASN A 422 -44.82 -0.77 12.17
CA ASN A 422 -45.49 -0.62 13.46
C ASN A 422 -46.73 0.29 13.40
N HIS A 423 -46.91 1.07 12.33
CA HIS A 423 -48.12 1.88 12.14
C HIS A 423 -49.28 1.05 11.59
N LYS A 424 -50.15 0.57 12.50
CA LYS A 424 -51.45 -0.02 12.17
C LYS A 424 -52.56 0.99 12.48
N SER A 425 -52.94 1.84 11.53
CA SER A 425 -54.21 2.56 11.64
C SER A 425 -55.35 1.67 11.11
N PRO A 426 -56.46 1.47 11.85
CA PRO A 426 -57.65 0.80 11.35
C PRO A 426 -58.12 1.49 10.06
N GLY A 427 -58.33 0.74 8.98
CA GLY A 427 -58.74 1.29 7.67
C GLY A 427 -57.61 1.80 6.77
N SER A 428 -56.34 1.53 7.09
CA SER A 428 -55.22 1.92 6.21
C SER A 428 -55.27 1.20 4.86
N PRO A 429 -54.92 1.88 3.74
CA PRO A 429 -54.86 1.27 2.41
C PRO A 429 -53.86 0.11 2.36
N SER A 430 -54.08 -0.80 1.39
CA SER A 430 -53.29 -2.03 1.19
C SER A 430 -51.80 -1.80 0.95
N SER A 431 -51.41 -0.60 0.52
CA SER A 431 -50.02 -0.16 0.40
C SER A 431 -49.81 1.11 1.23
N GLN A 432 -48.79 1.12 2.07
CA GLN A 432 -48.40 2.28 2.87
C GLN A 432 -47.03 2.77 2.41
N THR A 433 -47.00 4.00 1.89
CA THR A 433 -45.76 4.70 1.54
C THR A 433 -45.32 5.56 2.71
N GLY A 434 -44.03 5.52 3.03
CA GLY A 434 -43.40 6.39 4.02
C GLY A 434 -42.25 7.18 3.41
N VAL A 435 -42.01 8.37 3.95
CA VAL A 435 -40.86 9.20 3.60
C VAL A 435 -39.94 9.27 4.80
N VAL A 436 -38.67 8.97 4.59
CA VAL A 436 -37.59 9.13 5.56
C VAL A 436 -36.81 10.38 5.19
N LEU A 437 -36.77 11.35 6.11
CA LEU A 437 -35.98 12.57 5.99
C LEU A 437 -34.78 12.45 6.92
N VAL A 438 -33.58 12.43 6.35
CA VAL A 438 -32.33 12.44 7.12
C VAL A 438 -31.76 13.86 7.05
N LEU A 439 -31.70 14.51 8.21
CA LEU A 439 -31.22 15.88 8.37
C LEU A 439 -30.07 15.89 9.38
N GLY A 440 -28.90 16.33 8.95
CA GLY A 440 -27.70 16.42 9.78
C GLY A 440 -26.64 17.30 9.12
N THR A 441 -25.42 16.78 8.99
CA THR A 441 -24.36 17.46 8.21
C THR A 441 -24.78 17.68 6.76
N GLY A 442 -25.44 16.70 6.14
CA GLY A 442 -26.12 16.80 4.84
C GLY A 442 -27.65 16.66 4.99
N SER A 443 -28.37 16.71 3.87
CA SER A 443 -29.83 16.49 3.83
C SER A 443 -30.21 15.57 2.68
N ILE A 444 -31.08 14.59 2.96
CA ILE A 444 -31.56 13.63 1.97
C ILE A 444 -32.94 13.09 2.35
N ALA A 445 -33.75 12.80 1.34
CA ALA A 445 -35.06 12.18 1.48
C ALA A 445 -35.14 10.88 0.69
N TYR A 446 -35.75 9.86 1.30
CA TYR A 446 -36.03 8.56 0.70
C TYR A 446 -37.51 8.23 0.84
N SER A 447 -38.10 7.56 -0.15
CA SER A 447 -39.43 6.96 -0.03
C SER A 447 -39.35 5.43 0.02
N PHE A 448 -40.19 4.81 0.85
CA PHE A 448 -40.28 3.36 1.02
C PHE A 448 -41.76 2.93 0.99
N ASN A 449 -42.05 1.67 0.64
CA ASN A 449 -43.41 1.15 0.64
C ASN A 449 -43.49 -0.23 1.31
N ILE A 450 -44.68 -0.54 1.82
CA ILE A 450 -45.05 -1.86 2.32
C ILE A 450 -46.00 -2.51 1.31
N THR A 451 -45.66 -3.70 0.84
CA THR A 451 -46.50 -4.46 -0.11
C THR A 451 -47.56 -5.31 0.62
N SER A 452 -48.74 -5.43 0.01
CA SER A 452 -50.00 -5.84 0.65
C SER A 452 -50.11 -7.32 1.03
N ALA A 453 -49.42 -8.23 0.34
CA ALA A 453 -49.62 -9.68 0.53
C ALA A 453 -48.95 -10.24 1.79
N GLU A 454 -47.79 -9.69 2.18
CA GLU A 454 -46.96 -10.24 3.28
C GLU A 454 -46.52 -9.17 4.30
N ARG A 455 -46.96 -7.90 4.17
CA ARG A 455 -46.43 -6.72 4.90
C ARG A 455 -44.90 -6.67 4.91
N LYS A 456 -44.27 -7.00 3.78
CA LYS A 456 -42.82 -6.96 3.62
C LYS A 456 -42.39 -5.54 3.26
N LEU A 457 -41.44 -5.02 4.03
CA LEU A 457 -40.80 -3.72 3.77
C LEU A 457 -39.88 -3.85 2.53
N THR A 458 -40.00 -2.91 1.59
CA THR A 458 -39.00 -2.80 0.51
C THR A 458 -37.70 -2.26 1.09
N THR A 459 -36.63 -3.05 1.02
CA THR A 459 -35.32 -2.68 1.59
C THR A 459 -34.55 -1.69 0.71
N ALA A 460 -34.90 -1.61 -0.57
CA ALA A 460 -34.48 -0.55 -1.48
C ALA A 460 -35.49 0.61 -1.46
N PRO A 461 -35.04 1.87 -1.48
CA PRO A 461 -35.91 3.02 -1.61
C PRO A 461 -36.60 3.04 -2.98
N LEU A 462 -37.84 3.49 -3.04
CA LEU A 462 -38.58 3.72 -4.29
C LEU A 462 -38.05 4.95 -5.01
N GLU A 463 -37.87 6.05 -4.28
CA GLU A 463 -37.28 7.28 -4.80
C GLU A 463 -36.31 7.88 -3.77
N ARG A 464 -35.35 8.66 -4.29
CA ARG A 464 -34.34 9.39 -3.52
C ARG A 464 -34.24 10.81 -4.08
N THR A 465 -34.24 11.81 -3.20
CA THR A 465 -33.92 13.20 -3.57
C THR A 465 -32.97 13.83 -2.56
N GLY A 466 -32.02 14.63 -3.05
CA GLY A 466 -30.95 15.21 -2.23
C GLY A 466 -29.77 14.27 -1.97
N GLY A 467 -28.89 14.66 -1.05
CA GLY A 467 -27.70 13.91 -0.62
C GLY A 467 -26.61 13.79 -1.69
N TRP A 468 -26.51 14.77 -2.59
CA TRP A 468 -25.41 14.89 -3.55
C TRP A 468 -24.17 15.55 -2.92
N GLY A 469 -24.25 15.90 -1.63
CA GLY A 469 -23.22 16.58 -0.87
C GLY A 469 -23.37 18.09 -0.89
N TYR A 470 -22.63 18.73 0.01
CA TYR A 470 -22.78 20.15 0.34
C TYR A 470 -22.62 21.14 -0.82
N LEU A 471 -21.98 20.71 -1.90
CA LEU A 471 -21.80 21.51 -3.12
C LEU A 471 -23.05 21.49 -4.01
N LEU A 472 -23.80 20.38 -4.03
CA LEU A 472 -24.73 20.08 -5.12
C LEU A 472 -26.17 19.79 -4.69
N GLY A 473 -26.46 19.56 -3.40
CA GLY A 473 -27.84 19.24 -3.04
C GLY A 473 -28.14 18.99 -1.56
N ASP A 474 -27.40 19.62 -0.65
CA ASP A 474 -27.67 19.53 0.80
C ASP A 474 -28.38 20.81 1.32
N GLU A 475 -29.24 21.44 0.54
CA GLU A 475 -30.05 22.57 1.00
C GLU A 475 -30.83 22.20 2.28
N GLY A 476 -30.85 23.12 3.23
CA GLY A 476 -31.49 22.91 4.54
C GLY A 476 -30.68 22.06 5.54
N SER A 477 -29.54 21.50 5.16
CA SER A 477 -28.62 20.83 6.09
C SER A 477 -27.94 21.79 7.07
N ALA A 478 -27.35 21.26 8.14
CA ALA A 478 -26.55 22.06 9.08
C ALA A 478 -25.36 22.74 8.39
N TYR A 479 -24.71 22.06 7.43
CA TYR A 479 -23.63 22.65 6.64
C TYR A 479 -24.14 23.81 5.78
N PHE A 480 -25.27 23.63 5.10
CA PHE A 480 -25.89 24.67 4.29
C PHE A 480 -26.24 25.91 5.14
N ILE A 481 -26.87 25.70 6.29
CA ILE A 481 -27.22 26.78 7.23
C ILE A 481 -25.97 27.53 7.68
N GLY A 482 -24.92 26.82 8.10
CA GLY A 482 -23.65 27.42 8.52
C GLY A 482 -22.98 28.22 7.40
N ARG A 483 -22.96 27.67 6.17
CA ARG A 483 -22.41 28.35 5.00
C ARG A 483 -23.18 29.63 4.66
N GLU A 484 -24.51 29.58 4.69
CA GLU A 484 -25.35 30.74 4.42
C GLU A 484 -25.23 31.82 5.50
N ALA A 485 -25.07 31.42 6.77
CA ALA A 485 -24.79 32.36 7.85
C ALA A 485 -23.48 33.13 7.59
N ILE A 486 -22.39 32.43 7.28
CA ILE A 486 -21.09 33.07 6.97
C ILE A 486 -21.21 34.00 5.76
N ARG A 487 -21.85 33.55 4.67
CA ARG A 487 -22.05 34.38 3.46
C ARG A 487 -22.83 35.65 3.77
N ARG A 488 -23.89 35.56 4.57
CA ARG A 488 -24.70 36.73 4.95
C ARG A 488 -23.90 37.69 5.82
N THR A 489 -23.10 37.19 6.77
CA THR A 489 -22.22 38.02 7.59
C THR A 489 -21.19 38.76 6.74
N LEU A 490 -20.55 38.09 5.77
CA LEU A 490 -19.57 38.71 4.88
C LEU A 490 -20.23 39.78 3.99
N ARG A 491 -21.38 39.47 3.38
CA ARG A 491 -22.14 40.43 2.56
C ARG A 491 -22.70 41.62 3.34
N HIS A 492 -22.86 41.52 4.65
CA HIS A 492 -23.27 42.64 5.49
C HIS A 492 -22.08 43.54 5.88
N ARG A 493 -20.86 42.99 5.83
CA ARG A 493 -19.62 43.72 6.09
C ARG A 493 -19.13 44.47 4.85
N ASP A 494 -19.31 43.88 3.67
CA ASP A 494 -19.13 44.54 2.37
C ASP A 494 -20.22 45.60 2.15
#